data_AF-A0A7W1FGB8-F1
#
_entry.id   AF-A0A7W1FGB8-F1
#
_cell.length_a   1.000
_cell.length_b   1.000
_cell.length_c   1.000
_cell.angle_alpha   90.00
_cell.angle_beta   90.00
_cell.angle_gamma   90.00
#
_symmetry.space_group_name_H-M   'P 1'
#
loop_
_entity.id
_entity.type
_entity.pdbx_description
1 polymer ?
#
loop_
_entity_poly.entity_id
_entity_poly.type
_entity_poly.pdbx_seq_one_letter_code
_entity_poly.pdbx_strand_id
1 'polypeptide(L)'
;MSITKVTQHPTQNEELIFDRSQTGRIGYCLPKLDVEETNLDEILPAELRRTDDLAGVPEVSEVDVIRHFTRMSTWNFSIDLGMYPLGSCTMKYNSRLNEKVARIGGFANLHPLAPESEAQGALELIYKLQEDLAEITGLPGVSLQP
;
A
#
# COMPACT_ATOMS: atom_id res chain seq x y z
N MET A 1 -33.56 -37.92 2.24
CA MET A 1 -32.89 -36.60 2.15
C MET A 1 -31.68 -36.76 1.26
N SER A 2 -31.76 -36.33 0.01
CA SER A 2 -30.65 -36.38 -0.94
C SER A 2 -29.63 -35.32 -0.55
N ILE A 3 -28.42 -35.74 -0.18
CA ILE A 3 -27.30 -34.84 0.09
C ILE A 3 -27.01 -34.10 -1.21
N THR A 4 -27.35 -32.82 -1.26
CA THR A 4 -27.09 -31.97 -2.41
C THR A 4 -25.58 -31.86 -2.59
N LYS A 5 -25.09 -32.14 -3.80
CA LYS A 5 -23.69 -31.98 -4.23
C LYS A 5 -23.12 -30.70 -3.59
N VAL A 6 -22.03 -30.83 -2.84
CA VAL A 6 -21.20 -29.68 -2.44
C VAL A 6 -20.93 -28.90 -3.73
N THR A 7 -21.39 -27.64 -3.80
CA THR A 7 -21.10 -26.76 -4.93
C THR A 7 -19.59 -26.73 -5.10
N GLN A 8 -19.08 -26.99 -6.31
CA GLN A 8 -17.66 -26.82 -6.60
C GLN A 8 -17.29 -25.41 -6.13
N HIS A 9 -16.33 -25.32 -5.20
CA HIS A 9 -15.74 -24.03 -4.85
C HIS A 9 -15.33 -23.39 -6.18
N PRO A 10 -15.71 -22.14 -6.47
CA PRO A 10 -15.25 -21.46 -7.68
C PRO A 10 -13.74 -21.62 -7.70
N THR A 11 -13.23 -22.33 -8.71
CA THR A 11 -11.80 -22.62 -8.80
C THR A 11 -11.13 -21.28 -8.98
N GLN A 12 -10.46 -20.84 -7.91
CA GLN A 12 -9.64 -19.64 -7.91
C GLN A 12 -8.45 -19.94 -8.81
N ASN A 13 -8.55 -19.54 -10.09
CA ASN A 13 -7.57 -19.83 -11.12
C ASN A 13 -7.02 -18.52 -11.68
N GLU A 14 -6.02 -17.98 -11.00
CA GLU A 14 -5.24 -16.79 -11.35
C GLU A 14 -3.79 -17.24 -11.19
N GLU A 15 -3.06 -17.21 -12.29
CA GLU A 15 -1.63 -17.50 -12.33
C GLU A 15 -0.86 -16.44 -11.53
N LEU A 16 0.41 -16.71 -11.22
CA LEU A 16 1.24 -15.68 -10.60
C LEU A 16 1.39 -14.52 -11.58
N ILE A 17 1.56 -13.30 -11.05
CA ILE A 17 1.81 -12.12 -11.90
C ILE A 17 3.05 -12.31 -12.79
N PHE A 18 4.01 -13.13 -12.35
CA PHE A 18 5.22 -13.50 -13.09
C PHE A 18 4.92 -14.37 -14.32
N ASP A 19 3.94 -15.27 -14.24
CA ASP A 19 3.55 -16.14 -15.35
C ASP A 19 2.84 -15.34 -16.46
N ARG A 20 2.34 -14.15 -16.12
CA ARG A 20 1.72 -13.19 -17.05
C ARG A 20 2.69 -12.18 -17.65
N SER A 21 3.95 -12.22 -17.21
CA SER A 21 5.00 -11.34 -17.70
C SER A 21 5.21 -11.57 -19.20
N GLN A 22 5.34 -10.48 -19.96
CA GLN A 22 5.81 -10.54 -21.35
C GLN A 22 6.83 -9.43 -21.57
N THR A 23 7.98 -9.81 -22.12
CA THR A 23 9.08 -8.90 -22.39
C THR A 23 8.65 -7.70 -23.23
N GLY A 24 9.04 -6.50 -22.77
CA GLY A 24 8.74 -5.20 -23.36
C GLY A 24 7.40 -4.59 -22.91
N ARG A 25 6.62 -5.24 -22.03
CA ARG A 25 5.37 -4.66 -21.52
C ARG A 25 5.64 -3.59 -20.47
N ILE A 26 4.92 -2.48 -20.60
CA ILE A 26 5.05 -1.31 -19.73
C ILE A 26 3.73 -1.09 -19.00
N GLY A 27 3.80 -1.03 -17.67
CA GLY A 27 2.65 -0.82 -16.78
C GLY A 27 2.68 0.50 -16.01
N TYR A 28 3.56 1.42 -16.36
CA TYR A 28 3.72 2.70 -15.68
C TYR A 28 3.45 3.88 -16.62
N CYS A 29 3.01 5.00 -16.04
CA CYS A 29 2.91 6.29 -16.68
C CYS A 29 3.66 7.29 -15.80
N LEU A 30 4.92 7.55 -16.12
CA LEU A 30 5.72 8.55 -15.41
C LEU A 30 5.37 9.95 -15.94
N PRO A 31 5.41 10.99 -15.08
CA PRO A 31 5.32 12.36 -15.56
C PRO A 31 6.46 12.67 -16.51
N LYS A 32 6.27 13.69 -17.35
CA LYS A 32 7.37 14.19 -18.19
C LYS A 32 8.51 14.67 -17.29
N LEU A 33 9.74 14.43 -17.75
CA LEU A 33 10.94 15.01 -17.13
C LEU A 33 10.75 16.52 -16.96
N ASP A 34 10.93 16.97 -15.73
CA ASP A 34 10.93 18.38 -15.30
C ASP A 34 12.35 18.95 -15.22
N VAL A 35 13.34 18.15 -15.61
CA VAL A 35 14.77 18.46 -15.66
C VAL A 35 15.34 18.15 -17.04
N GLU A 36 16.50 18.71 -17.35
CA GLU A 36 17.21 18.45 -18.61
C GLU A 36 17.62 16.98 -18.71
N GLU A 37 17.37 16.38 -19.88
CA GLU A 37 17.76 15.00 -20.15
C GLU A 37 19.29 14.90 -20.21
N THR A 38 19.86 14.05 -19.38
CA THR A 38 21.31 13.89 -19.26
C THR A 38 21.71 12.44 -19.52
N ASN A 39 22.86 12.24 -20.17
CA ASN A 39 23.36 10.90 -20.46
C ASN A 39 23.78 10.18 -19.16
N LEU A 40 23.24 8.98 -18.95
CA LEU A 40 23.59 8.09 -17.84
C LEU A 40 25.09 7.79 -17.76
N ASP A 41 25.79 7.78 -18.91
CA ASP A 41 27.24 7.60 -18.99
C ASP A 41 28.07 8.67 -18.32
N GLU A 42 27.51 9.88 -18.20
CA GLU A 42 28.19 11.01 -17.57
C GLU A 42 27.95 11.07 -16.06
N ILE A 43 26.86 10.46 -15.58
CA ILE A 43 26.40 10.57 -14.19
C ILE A 43 26.77 9.33 -13.36
N LEU A 44 26.67 8.12 -13.95
CA LEU A 44 26.80 6.87 -13.19
C LEU A 44 27.86 5.95 -13.81
N PRO A 45 29.00 5.72 -13.12
CA PRO A 45 30.04 4.79 -13.59
C PRO A 45 29.48 3.39 -13.87
N ALA A 46 29.95 2.74 -14.95
CA ALA A 46 29.45 1.44 -15.41
C ALA A 46 29.53 0.34 -14.33
N GLU A 47 30.55 0.39 -13.48
CA GLU A 47 30.78 -0.57 -12.38
C GLU A 47 29.69 -0.52 -11.30
N LEU A 48 28.96 0.59 -11.19
CA LEU A 48 27.85 0.75 -10.24
C LEU A 48 26.48 0.46 -10.88
N ARG A 49 26.44 0.10 -12.16
CA ARG A 49 25.20 -0.17 -12.86
C ARG A 49 24.77 -1.61 -12.69
N ARG A 50 23.48 -1.78 -12.48
CA ARG A 50 22.83 -3.09 -12.49
C ARG A 50 22.85 -3.66 -13.92
N THR A 51 23.25 -4.92 -14.08
CA THR A 51 23.45 -5.57 -15.39
C THR A 51 22.44 -6.69 -15.71
N ASP A 52 21.54 -7.00 -14.79
CA ASP A 52 20.62 -8.15 -14.87
C ASP A 52 19.25 -7.81 -15.49
N ASP A 53 19.11 -6.61 -16.05
CA ASP A 53 17.86 -6.11 -16.67
C ASP A 53 16.61 -6.29 -15.80
N LEU A 54 16.76 -6.06 -14.49
CA LEU A 54 15.68 -6.25 -13.51
C LEU A 54 15.11 -7.68 -13.46
N ALA A 55 15.95 -8.69 -13.71
CA ALA A 55 15.57 -10.10 -13.63
C ALA A 55 14.72 -10.41 -12.38
N GLY A 56 13.56 -11.05 -12.58
CA GLY A 56 12.60 -11.39 -11.53
C GLY A 56 11.49 -10.37 -11.30
N VAL A 57 11.50 -9.22 -11.99
CA VAL A 57 10.38 -8.26 -12.00
C VAL A 57 9.43 -8.59 -13.16
N PRO A 58 8.10 -8.65 -12.95
CA PRO A 58 7.16 -8.93 -14.03
C PRO A 58 6.96 -7.72 -14.95
N GLU A 59 6.92 -7.98 -16.25
CA GLU A 59 6.63 -7.00 -17.29
C GLU A 59 5.15 -7.14 -17.71
N VAL A 60 4.29 -6.31 -17.15
CA VAL A 60 2.83 -6.38 -17.31
C VAL A 60 2.24 -5.00 -17.55
N SER A 61 1.10 -4.94 -18.23
CA SER A 61 0.38 -3.66 -18.43
C SER A 61 -0.35 -3.24 -17.16
N GLU A 62 -0.68 -1.94 -17.04
CA GLU A 62 -1.47 -1.42 -15.90
C GLU A 62 -2.81 -2.16 -15.76
N VAL A 63 -3.47 -2.46 -16.87
CA VAL A 63 -4.73 -3.20 -16.88
C VAL A 63 -4.55 -4.63 -16.36
N ASP A 64 -3.44 -5.29 -16.70
CA ASP A 64 -3.14 -6.63 -16.19
C ASP A 64 -2.90 -6.61 -14.68
N VAL A 65 -2.17 -5.60 -14.17
CA VAL A 65 -1.96 -5.38 -12.73
C VAL A 65 -3.30 -5.19 -12.01
N ILE A 66 -4.14 -4.28 -12.50
CA ILE A 66 -5.45 -4.00 -11.90
C ILE A 66 -6.32 -5.27 -11.87
N ARG A 67 -6.39 -6.01 -12.99
CA ARG A 67 -7.18 -7.25 -13.08
C ARG A 67 -6.67 -8.32 -12.11
N HIS A 68 -5.35 -8.50 -12.03
CA HIS A 68 -4.73 -9.49 -11.17
C HIS A 68 -5.05 -9.22 -9.69
N PHE A 69 -4.75 -8.03 -9.18
CA PHE A 69 -5.00 -7.69 -7.77
C PHE A 69 -6.49 -7.60 -7.45
N THR A 70 -7.34 -7.16 -8.39
CA THR A 70 -8.79 -7.17 -8.19
C THR A 70 -9.29 -8.61 -8.00
N ARG A 71 -8.88 -9.57 -8.84
CA ARG A 71 -9.28 -10.98 -8.67
C ARG A 71 -8.76 -11.56 -7.37
N MET A 72 -7.48 -11.37 -7.04
CA MET A 72 -6.93 -11.83 -5.76
C MET A 72 -7.69 -11.24 -4.56
N SER A 73 -8.14 -9.99 -4.64
CA SER A 73 -8.95 -9.40 -3.56
C SER A 73 -10.25 -10.16 -3.32
N THR A 74 -10.90 -10.69 -4.36
CA THR A 74 -12.14 -11.48 -4.24
C THR A 74 -11.93 -12.85 -3.58
N TRP A 75 -10.68 -13.29 -3.51
CA TRP A 75 -10.32 -14.56 -2.90
C TRP A 75 -10.05 -14.42 -1.40
N ASN A 76 -9.92 -13.19 -0.91
CA ASN A 76 -9.72 -12.90 0.50
C ASN A 76 -11.06 -12.59 1.17
N PHE A 77 -11.30 -13.21 2.32
CA PHE A 77 -12.37 -12.74 3.20
C PHE A 77 -11.91 -11.47 3.92
N SER A 78 -12.81 -10.50 4.11
CA SER A 78 -12.50 -9.24 4.76
C SER A 78 -13.64 -8.80 5.67
N ILE A 79 -13.34 -7.91 6.63
CA ILE A 79 -14.34 -7.33 7.54
C ILE A 79 -15.45 -6.57 6.80
N ASP A 80 -15.19 -6.14 5.56
CA ASP A 80 -16.16 -5.44 4.72
C ASP A 80 -17.23 -6.39 4.15
N LEU A 81 -16.93 -7.70 4.08
CA LEU A 81 -17.84 -8.71 3.55
C LEU A 81 -18.75 -9.33 4.62
N GLY A 82 -18.31 -9.31 5.89
CA GLY A 82 -19.09 -9.89 6.98
C GLY A 82 -18.36 -9.88 8.32
N MET A 83 -19.02 -10.45 9.33
CA MET A 83 -18.47 -10.56 10.69
C MET A 83 -17.18 -11.40 10.70
N TYR A 84 -16.14 -10.89 11.37
CA TYR A 84 -14.82 -11.53 11.46
C TYR A 84 -14.42 -11.76 12.93
N PRO A 85 -14.98 -12.78 13.62
CA PRO A 85 -14.92 -12.91 15.07
C PRO A 85 -13.61 -13.55 15.56
N LEU A 86 -12.49 -12.87 15.36
CA LEU A 86 -11.18 -13.28 15.88
C LEU A 86 -10.97 -12.72 17.29
N GLY A 87 -10.86 -13.63 18.27
CA GLY A 87 -10.54 -13.26 19.65
C GLY A 87 -9.19 -12.54 19.74
N SER A 88 -9.09 -11.54 20.63
CA SER A 88 -7.90 -10.71 20.83
C SER A 88 -7.45 -9.81 19.66
N CYS A 89 -8.05 -9.91 18.47
CA CYS A 89 -7.66 -9.11 17.31
C CYS A 89 -8.42 -7.78 17.17
N THR A 90 -9.54 -7.60 17.88
CA THR A 90 -10.38 -6.40 17.79
C THR A 90 -10.74 -6.03 16.34
N MET A 91 -11.30 -6.99 15.58
CA MET A 91 -11.71 -6.82 14.18
C MET A 91 -12.97 -5.95 14.05
N LYS A 92 -12.86 -4.68 14.46
CA LYS A 92 -13.91 -3.66 14.40
C LYS A 92 -14.02 -3.07 13.00
N TYR A 93 -15.05 -2.25 12.79
CA TYR A 93 -15.22 -1.49 11.55
C TYR A 93 -14.06 -0.49 11.33
N ASN A 94 -13.47 -0.52 10.15
CA ASN A 94 -12.48 0.46 9.68
C ASN A 94 -13.17 1.53 8.83
N SER A 95 -13.38 2.72 9.40
CA SER A 95 -14.09 3.80 8.71
C SER A 95 -13.41 4.24 7.42
N ARG A 96 -14.17 4.31 6.32
CA ARG A 96 -13.68 4.85 5.04
C ARG A 96 -13.26 6.32 5.14
N LEU A 97 -13.77 7.04 6.14
CA LEU A 97 -13.33 8.41 6.42
C LEU A 97 -11.85 8.44 6.82
N ASN A 98 -11.37 7.46 7.59
CA ASN A 98 -9.99 7.42 8.06
C ASN A 98 -9.03 7.29 6.87
N GLU A 99 -9.36 6.44 5.90
CA GLU A 99 -8.61 6.33 4.63
C GLU A 99 -8.56 7.64 3.85
N LYS A 100 -9.68 8.39 3.84
CA LYS A 100 -9.73 9.69 3.17
C LYS A 100 -8.87 10.74 3.88
N VAL A 101 -8.89 10.78 5.20
CA VAL A 101 -8.11 11.72 6.02
C VAL A 101 -6.62 11.42 5.93
N ALA A 102 -6.23 10.14 5.99
CA ALA A 102 -4.83 9.72 5.84
C ALA A 102 -4.24 10.11 4.48
N ARG A 103 -5.07 10.22 3.43
CA ARG A 103 -4.66 10.62 2.06
C ARG A 103 -4.62 12.13 1.83
N ILE A 104 -4.92 12.96 2.84
CA ILE A 104 -4.74 14.42 2.71
C ILE A 104 -3.28 14.69 2.40
N GLY A 105 -3.00 15.49 1.36
CA GLY A 105 -1.64 15.67 0.84
C GLY A 105 -0.63 16.17 1.89
N GLY A 106 -1.05 17.01 2.83
CA GLY A 106 -0.22 17.48 3.94
C GLY A 106 0.16 16.41 4.97
N PHE A 107 -0.49 15.24 4.96
CA PHE A 107 -0.08 14.07 5.75
C PHE A 107 0.60 13.03 4.87
N ALA A 108 -0.01 12.65 3.74
CA ALA A 108 0.47 11.57 2.88
C ALA A 108 1.84 11.86 2.23
N ASN A 109 2.15 13.13 1.96
CA ASN A 109 3.36 13.54 1.26
C ASN A 109 4.35 14.30 2.16
N LEU A 110 4.13 14.33 3.48
CA LEU A 110 5.01 15.03 4.41
C LEU A 110 6.29 14.21 4.65
N HIS A 111 7.45 14.80 4.35
CA HIS A 111 8.72 14.17 4.66
C HIS A 111 8.98 14.23 6.18
N PRO A 112 9.42 13.14 6.84
CA PRO A 112 9.63 13.12 8.29
C PRO A 112 10.70 14.09 8.80
N LEU A 113 11.65 14.48 7.93
CA LEU A 113 12.68 15.49 8.22
C LEU A 113 12.36 16.88 7.67
N ALA A 114 11.10 17.15 7.29
CA ALA A 114 10.70 18.50 6.91
C ALA A 114 10.90 19.46 8.09
N PRO A 115 11.24 20.75 7.84
CA PRO A 115 11.32 21.75 8.91
C PRO A 115 10.03 21.77 9.74
N GLU A 116 10.15 21.92 11.07
CA GLU A 116 8.99 21.90 11.97
C GLU A 116 7.92 22.95 11.60
N SER A 117 8.34 24.10 11.06
CA SER A 117 7.46 25.16 10.57
C SER A 117 6.52 24.70 9.44
N GLU A 118 6.92 23.69 8.67
CA GLU A 118 6.14 23.12 7.57
C GLU A 118 5.31 21.90 8.00
N ALA A 119 5.56 21.37 9.21
CA ALA A 119 4.95 20.15 9.73
C ALA A 119 3.94 20.39 10.87
N GLN A 120 3.59 21.65 11.18
CA GLN A 120 2.78 21.99 12.36
C GLN A 120 1.45 21.24 12.44
N GLY A 121 0.77 20.99 11.32
CA GLY A 121 -0.48 20.22 11.32
C GLY A 121 -0.31 18.75 11.75
N ALA A 122 0.80 18.12 11.37
CA ALA A 122 1.13 16.76 11.80
C ALA A 122 1.58 16.72 13.27
N LEU A 123 2.36 17.72 13.70
CA LEU A 123 2.79 17.86 15.09
C LEU A 123 1.59 18.10 16.03
N GLU A 124 0.62 18.92 15.62
CA GLU A 124 -0.62 19.13 16.35
C GLU A 124 -1.43 17.83 16.48
N LEU A 125 -1.54 17.05 15.39
CA LEU A 125 -2.22 15.74 15.41
C LEU A 125 -1.54 14.76 16.37
N ILE A 126 -0.21 14.67 16.33
CA ILE A 126 0.60 13.83 17.22
C ILE A 126 0.37 14.23 18.68
N TYR A 127 0.49 15.52 18.97
CA TYR A 127 0.29 16.04 20.33
C TYR A 127 -1.10 15.72 20.87
N LYS A 128 -2.15 16.03 20.10
CA LYS A 128 -3.53 15.75 20.51
C LYS A 128 -3.77 14.27 20.77
N LEU A 129 -3.25 13.39 19.90
CA LEU A 129 -3.38 11.95 20.11
C LEU A 129 -2.65 11.47 21.37
N GLN A 130 -1.48 12.04 21.70
CA GLN A 130 -0.77 11.72 22.94
C GLN A 130 -1.59 12.13 24.17
N GLU A 131 -2.17 13.33 24.18
CA GLU A 131 -3.01 13.82 25.28
C GLU A 131 -4.28 12.97 25.43
N ASP A 132 -4.98 12.67 24.33
CA ASP A 132 -6.18 11.83 24.34
C ASP A 132 -5.88 10.42 24.90
N LEU A 133 -4.75 9.81 24.49
CA LEU A 133 -4.34 8.50 24.99
C LEU A 133 -3.89 8.57 26.46
N ALA A 134 -3.19 9.62 26.87
CA ALA A 134 -2.80 9.83 28.26
C ALA A 134 -4.04 9.96 29.16
N GLU A 135 -5.06 10.69 28.73
CA GLU A 135 -6.35 10.82 29.43
C GLU A 135 -7.07 9.47 29.54
N ILE A 136 -7.19 8.71 28.44
CA ILE A 136 -7.87 7.40 28.43
C ILE A 136 -7.17 6.39 29.34
N THR A 137 -5.82 6.40 29.37
CA THR A 137 -5.02 5.40 30.08
C THR A 137 -4.63 5.82 31.50
N GLY A 138 -4.76 7.11 31.84
CA GLY A 138 -4.28 7.67 33.10
C GLY A 138 -2.76 7.74 33.22
N LEU A 139 -2.03 7.64 32.09
CA LEU A 139 -0.58 7.72 32.08
C LEU A 139 -0.11 9.19 32.11
N PRO A 140 1.06 9.48 32.71
CA PRO A 140 1.59 10.85 32.77
C PRO A 140 2.09 11.37 31.41
N GLY A 141 2.20 10.49 30.41
CA GLY A 141 2.62 10.83 29.06
C GLY A 141 2.66 9.59 28.17
N VAL A 142 2.57 9.81 26.85
CA VAL A 142 2.53 8.76 25.83
C VAL A 142 3.56 9.09 24.74
N SER A 143 4.25 8.09 24.20
CA SER A 143 5.09 8.22 23.00
C SER A 143 4.41 7.52 21.82
N LEU A 144 4.50 8.12 20.63
CA LEU A 144 3.99 7.56 19.37
C LEU A 144 5.09 7.01 18.45
N GLN A 145 6.32 6.84 18.96
CA GLN A 145 7.41 6.27 18.17
C GLN A 145 7.29 4.75 17.93
N PRO A 146 6.85 3.93 18.90
CA PRO A 146 6.60 2.50 18.69
C PRO A 146 5.25 2.20 18.01
#